data_AF-A0A950QV21-F1
#
_entry.id   AF-A0A950QV21-F1
#
_cell.length_a   1.000
_cell.length_b   1.000
_cell.length_c   1.000
_cell.angle_alpha   90.00
_cell.angle_beta   90.00
_cell.angle_gamma   90.00
#
_symmetry.space_group_name_H-M   'P 1'
#
loop_
_entity.id
_entity.type
_entity.pdbx_description
1 polymer ?
#
loop_
_entity_poly.entity_id
_entity_poly.type
_entity_poly.pdbx_seq_one_letter_code
_entity_poly.pdbx_strand_id
1 'polypeptide(L)'
;MSQNPIFRRRARFLAALVGLIAALSRPVPAGANPRPAFVLHFNFLSSAAEERHLIDVAQKAGATALVVVPPSHVWEDPPSLAVLDDIFAEAERRGLQIAISRIDACQITPLRDYRPDFLFAKILTEPGRLPNGQPSASFFLSTVGRPDYDRWMEEETRFYAKRYGRRPCLIGFTMGALSETIVSQRGGLLQYMTETESYEFTQYTPAMKERWAAWLARRFGTIETLNGDYATRFAVFDDVPMPKNDSDERFGRADRAYFDFAACINDWVEERYHRCRAIWHDNGAPANVPFLIHFSGFDAEKFALGHPGLAALDLPGWIADADGVGLSLYTNGGYPDFGHGSVRAMVGLLGLARELGKPALVLEGGCEDPTPVIKESELTFFATAALPLAPLIVAYEFLHDPYGGAPEDDSARLVDGAGHVRRRAALAVSKALALSARGATPAEEPALTCAFDPASARNHPRIALVYKDLYALAGVLPVRWIPARREDTRARAAAAWRPTGEDPLSKLIIEWRDAAPARQAQLLAEIRAAGKKIN
;
A
#
# COMPACT_ATOMS: atom_id res chain seq x y z
N MET A 1 -9.80 22.56 -55.24
CA MET A 1 -9.93 21.47 -54.24
C MET A 1 -10.44 22.06 -52.93
N SER A 2 -11.73 21.87 -52.67
CA SER A 2 -12.50 22.47 -51.58
C SER A 2 -12.11 21.86 -50.23
N GLN A 3 -11.75 22.71 -49.27
CA GLN A 3 -11.56 22.31 -47.87
C GLN A 3 -12.90 21.84 -47.29
N ASN A 4 -12.99 20.55 -46.99
CA ASN A 4 -14.24 19.89 -46.61
C ASN A 4 -14.71 20.34 -45.19
N PRO A 5 -15.87 21.00 -45.07
CA PRO A 5 -16.38 21.54 -43.80
C PRO A 5 -16.67 20.47 -42.73
N ILE A 6 -16.76 19.20 -43.13
CA ILE A 6 -16.93 18.05 -42.23
C ILE A 6 -15.67 17.83 -41.37
N PHE A 7 -14.48 18.10 -41.92
CA PHE A 7 -13.21 17.90 -41.21
C PHE A 7 -13.01 18.92 -40.08
N ARG A 8 -13.41 20.19 -40.32
CA ARG A 8 -13.37 21.25 -39.28
C ARG A 8 -14.39 21.02 -38.17
N ARG A 9 -15.55 20.42 -38.46
CA ARG A 9 -16.54 20.04 -37.43
C ARG A 9 -16.06 18.87 -36.59
N ARG A 10 -15.43 17.85 -37.20
CA ARG A 10 -14.84 16.72 -36.46
C ARG A 10 -13.66 17.14 -35.59
N ALA A 11 -12.77 18.01 -36.07
CA ALA A 11 -11.65 18.53 -35.27
C ALA A 11 -12.12 19.37 -34.07
N ARG A 12 -13.17 20.19 -34.23
CA ARG A 12 -13.76 20.95 -33.13
C ARG A 12 -14.50 20.09 -32.12
N PHE A 13 -15.18 19.03 -32.57
CA PHE A 13 -15.83 18.06 -31.68
C PHE A 13 -14.78 17.23 -30.91
N LEU A 14 -13.69 16.81 -31.56
CA LEU A 14 -12.56 16.13 -30.90
C LEU A 14 -11.86 17.05 -29.90
N ALA A 15 -11.63 18.32 -30.24
CA ALA A 15 -11.02 19.30 -29.34
C ALA A 15 -11.94 19.63 -28.15
N ALA A 16 -13.26 19.67 -28.34
CA ALA A 16 -14.23 19.83 -27.27
C ALA A 16 -14.33 18.58 -26.38
N LEU A 17 -14.23 17.37 -26.96
CA LEU A 17 -14.22 16.11 -26.22
C LEU A 17 -12.91 15.93 -25.43
N VAL A 18 -11.76 16.29 -26.02
CA VAL A 18 -10.46 16.33 -25.34
C VAL A 18 -10.44 17.41 -24.25
N GLY A 19 -11.05 18.58 -24.50
CA GLY A 19 -11.24 19.63 -23.50
C GLY A 19 -12.18 19.22 -22.35
N LEU A 20 -13.21 18.41 -22.63
CA LEU A 20 -14.12 17.88 -21.61
C LEU A 20 -13.48 16.76 -20.80
N ILE A 21 -12.68 15.89 -21.43
CA ILE A 21 -11.86 14.86 -20.75
C ILE A 21 -10.79 15.54 -19.87
N ALA A 22 -10.14 16.59 -20.36
CA ALA A 22 -9.18 17.38 -19.57
C ALA A 22 -9.85 18.19 -18.44
N ALA A 23 -11.12 18.59 -18.58
CA ALA A 23 -11.88 19.26 -17.53
C ALA A 23 -12.41 18.30 -16.45
N LEU A 24 -12.61 17.02 -16.79
CA LEU A 24 -12.96 15.94 -15.85
C LEU A 24 -11.72 15.32 -15.18
N SER A 25 -10.54 15.51 -15.77
CA SER A 25 -9.23 15.23 -15.18
C SER A 25 -8.59 16.51 -14.65
N ARG A 26 -9.28 17.25 -13.76
CA ARG A 26 -8.58 18.32 -13.03
C ARG A 26 -7.45 17.68 -12.24
N PRO A 27 -6.17 17.98 -12.52
CA PRO A 27 -5.11 17.60 -11.60
C PRO A 27 -5.47 18.20 -10.23
N VAL A 28 -5.33 17.39 -9.17
CA VAL A 28 -5.29 17.92 -7.80
C VAL A 28 -4.32 19.09 -7.84
N PRO A 29 -4.72 20.30 -7.42
CA PRO A 29 -3.86 21.47 -7.55
C PRO A 29 -2.52 21.17 -6.88
N ALA A 30 -1.45 21.14 -7.68
CA ALA A 30 -0.10 21.15 -7.18
C ALA A 30 0.07 22.44 -6.37
N GLY A 31 0.15 22.32 -5.04
CA GLY A 31 0.37 23.46 -4.15
C GLY A 31 -0.49 23.56 -2.90
N ALA A 32 -1.37 22.59 -2.60
CA ALA A 32 -1.98 22.53 -1.27
C ALA A 32 -1.02 21.81 -0.30
N ASN A 33 -0.65 22.48 0.79
CA ASN A 33 0.12 21.83 1.85
C ASN A 33 -0.72 20.69 2.46
N PRO A 34 -0.08 19.60 2.91
CA PRO A 34 -0.78 18.50 3.55
C PRO A 34 -1.57 18.98 4.77
N ARG A 35 -2.71 18.35 4.99
CA ARG A 35 -3.54 18.65 6.14
C ARG A 35 -3.19 17.77 7.34
N PRO A 36 -3.02 18.36 8.53
CA PRO A 36 -2.91 17.61 9.77
C PRO A 36 -4.13 16.70 9.97
N ALA A 37 -3.87 15.44 10.29
CA ALA A 37 -4.91 14.48 10.63
C ALA A 37 -4.50 13.61 11.83
N PHE A 38 -5.50 12.95 12.41
CA PHE A 38 -5.30 11.92 13.44
C PHE A 38 -6.12 10.69 13.09
N VAL A 39 -5.63 9.54 13.53
CA VAL A 39 -6.38 8.29 13.43
C VAL A 39 -7.35 8.17 14.61
N LEU A 40 -8.63 7.94 14.28
CA LEU A 40 -9.69 7.62 15.22
C LEU A 40 -10.06 6.16 15.04
N HIS A 41 -9.55 5.32 15.94
CA HIS A 41 -9.74 3.87 15.89
C HIS A 41 -10.81 3.42 16.88
N PHE A 42 -11.81 2.67 16.40
CA PHE A 42 -12.92 2.18 17.23
C PHE A 42 -12.50 1.25 18.38
N ASN A 43 -11.31 0.64 18.30
CA ASN A 43 -10.72 -0.12 19.41
C ASN A 43 -10.55 0.73 20.68
N PHE A 44 -10.50 2.05 20.50
CA PHE A 44 -10.29 3.03 21.56
C PHE A 44 -11.56 3.80 21.91
N LEU A 45 -12.74 3.30 21.49
CA LEU A 45 -14.03 3.89 21.80
C LEU A 45 -14.88 2.96 22.65
N SER A 46 -15.54 3.51 23.66
CA SER A 46 -16.58 2.86 24.49
C SER A 46 -17.93 3.54 24.37
N SER A 47 -17.98 4.76 23.83
CA SER A 47 -19.22 5.54 23.70
C SER A 47 -19.11 6.67 22.67
N ALA A 48 -20.27 7.20 22.25
CA ALA A 48 -20.36 8.43 21.44
C ALA A 48 -19.81 9.68 22.16
N ALA A 49 -19.81 9.70 23.49
CA ALA A 49 -19.27 10.84 24.23
C ALA A 49 -17.73 10.91 24.13
N GLU A 50 -17.07 9.75 24.19
CA GLU A 50 -15.63 9.62 24.02
C GLU A 50 -15.21 9.94 22.58
N GLU A 51 -15.99 9.51 21.60
CA GLU A 51 -15.79 9.90 20.19
C GLU A 51 -15.79 11.42 20.01
N ARG A 52 -16.83 12.12 20.46
CA ARG A 52 -16.89 13.59 20.39
C ARG A 52 -15.73 14.27 21.12
N HIS A 53 -15.32 13.74 22.27
CA HIS A 53 -14.16 14.25 23.01
C HIS A 53 -12.87 14.11 22.20
N LEU A 54 -12.63 12.95 21.58
CA LEU A 54 -11.43 12.71 20.79
C LEU A 54 -11.38 13.56 19.51
N ILE A 55 -12.52 13.76 18.84
CA ILE A 55 -12.61 14.69 17.71
C ILE A 55 -12.25 16.12 18.17
N ASP A 56 -12.76 16.55 19.33
CA ASP A 56 -12.45 17.86 19.89
C ASP A 56 -10.96 18.03 20.23
N VAL A 57 -10.35 17.01 20.84
CA VAL A 57 -8.90 17.00 21.13
C VAL A 57 -8.09 17.06 19.83
N ALA A 58 -8.41 16.22 18.84
CA ALA A 58 -7.72 16.22 17.55
C ALA A 58 -7.80 17.59 16.87
N GLN A 59 -9.00 18.20 16.83
CA GLN A 59 -9.18 19.52 16.23
C GLN A 59 -8.42 20.62 17.00
N LYS A 60 -8.40 20.59 18.34
CA LYS A 60 -7.58 21.49 19.17
C LYS A 60 -6.08 21.31 18.95
N ALA A 61 -5.66 20.10 18.59
CA ALA A 61 -4.28 19.79 18.17
C ALA A 61 -4.00 20.18 16.69
N GLY A 62 -4.96 20.82 16.00
CA GLY A 62 -4.79 21.35 14.65
C GLY A 62 -5.29 20.44 13.53
N ALA A 63 -5.99 19.34 13.85
CA ALA A 63 -6.55 18.45 12.84
C ALA A 63 -7.55 19.17 11.93
N THR A 64 -7.45 18.89 10.64
CA THR A 64 -8.45 19.28 9.62
C THR A 64 -9.00 18.08 8.86
N ALA A 65 -8.51 16.88 9.18
CA ALA A 65 -9.03 15.62 8.72
C ALA A 65 -8.88 14.54 9.80
N LEU A 66 -9.60 13.45 9.63
CA LEU A 66 -9.54 12.24 10.44
C LEU A 66 -9.33 11.05 9.52
N VAL A 67 -8.56 10.07 9.98
CA VAL A 67 -8.57 8.72 9.40
C VAL A 67 -9.35 7.85 10.37
N VAL A 68 -10.45 7.26 9.92
CA VAL A 68 -11.33 6.48 10.77
C VAL A 68 -11.09 5.01 10.48
N VAL A 69 -10.86 4.23 11.53
CA VAL A 69 -10.72 2.78 11.48
C VAL A 69 -11.95 2.16 12.15
N PRO A 70 -13.00 1.86 11.37
CA PRO A 70 -14.27 1.39 11.88
C PRO A 70 -14.28 -0.13 12.11
N PRO A 71 -15.33 -0.65 12.78
CA PRO A 71 -15.49 -2.08 12.95
C PRO A 71 -15.88 -2.78 11.65
N SER A 72 -15.45 -4.03 11.51
CA SER A 72 -15.98 -4.94 10.50
C SER A 72 -17.45 -5.26 10.80
N HIS A 73 -18.26 -5.38 9.75
CA HIS A 73 -19.70 -5.63 9.75
C HIS A 73 -20.43 -4.66 10.68
N VAL A 74 -20.05 -3.37 10.62
CA VAL A 74 -20.60 -2.34 11.53
C VAL A 74 -22.14 -2.26 11.47
N TRP A 75 -22.76 -2.63 10.34
CA TRP A 75 -24.23 -2.66 10.22
C TRP A 75 -24.91 -3.74 11.05
N GLU A 76 -24.18 -4.75 11.52
CA GLU A 76 -24.70 -5.77 12.46
C GLU A 76 -24.71 -5.27 13.91
N ASP A 77 -24.08 -4.13 14.19
CA ASP A 77 -24.07 -3.49 15.51
C ASP A 77 -24.61 -2.05 15.44
N PRO A 78 -25.94 -1.86 15.65
CA PRO A 78 -26.57 -0.55 15.58
C PRO A 78 -25.91 0.55 16.44
N PRO A 79 -25.41 0.27 17.66
CA PRO A 79 -24.64 1.23 18.44
C PRO A 79 -23.36 1.73 17.75
N SER A 80 -22.49 0.84 17.26
CA SER A 80 -21.28 1.25 16.53
C SER A 80 -21.60 1.96 15.23
N LEU A 81 -22.66 1.53 14.52
CA LEU A 81 -23.11 2.22 13.32
C LEU A 81 -23.56 3.65 13.60
N ALA A 82 -24.31 3.86 14.68
CA ALA A 82 -24.73 5.20 15.10
C ALA A 82 -23.54 6.10 15.43
N VAL A 83 -22.50 5.56 16.10
CA VAL A 83 -21.27 6.33 16.35
C VAL A 83 -20.53 6.65 15.05
N LEU A 84 -20.46 5.72 14.10
CA LEU A 84 -19.87 6.00 12.79
C LEU A 84 -20.63 7.10 12.04
N ASP A 85 -21.96 7.06 12.05
CA ASP A 85 -22.78 8.12 11.47
C ASP A 85 -22.56 9.48 12.14
N ASP A 86 -22.48 9.49 13.48
CA ASP A 86 -22.20 10.68 14.28
C ASP A 86 -20.82 11.26 13.90
N ILE A 87 -19.78 10.44 13.72
CA ILE A 87 -18.45 10.89 13.26
C ILE A 87 -18.55 11.62 11.92
N PHE A 88 -19.28 11.06 10.95
CA PHE A 88 -19.47 11.69 9.64
C PHE A 88 -20.26 13.00 9.74
N ALA A 89 -21.31 13.05 10.57
CA ALA A 89 -22.10 14.25 10.79
C ALA A 89 -21.28 15.36 11.48
N GLU A 90 -20.50 14.98 12.50
CA GLU A 90 -19.67 15.88 13.28
C GLU A 90 -18.51 16.43 12.44
N ALA A 91 -17.88 15.59 11.62
CA ALA A 91 -16.87 16.01 10.67
C ALA A 91 -17.42 17.07 9.70
N GLU A 92 -18.60 16.85 9.11
CA GLU A 92 -19.24 17.83 8.23
C GLU A 92 -19.56 19.14 8.96
N ARG A 93 -20.12 19.05 10.18
CA ARG A 93 -20.42 20.22 11.00
C ARG A 93 -19.18 21.04 11.34
N ARG A 94 -18.04 20.38 11.57
CA ARG A 94 -16.76 21.00 11.92
C ARG A 94 -15.87 21.34 10.71
N GLY A 95 -16.28 20.96 9.49
CA GLY A 95 -15.48 21.13 8.28
C GLY A 95 -14.24 20.22 8.22
N LEU A 96 -14.25 19.10 8.95
CA LEU A 96 -13.22 18.07 8.88
C LEU A 96 -13.46 17.16 7.69
N GLN A 97 -12.37 16.61 7.14
CA GLN A 97 -12.46 15.52 6.17
C GLN A 97 -12.22 14.15 6.80
N ILE A 98 -12.63 13.10 6.10
CA ILE A 98 -12.53 11.71 6.53
C ILE A 98 -11.86 10.87 5.44
N ALA A 99 -10.91 10.04 5.83
CA ALA A 99 -10.57 8.83 5.09
C ALA A 99 -10.96 7.60 5.93
N ILE A 100 -11.43 6.53 5.29
CA ILE A 100 -11.65 5.23 5.94
C ILE A 100 -10.49 4.31 5.60
N SER A 101 -9.92 3.63 6.60
CA SER A 101 -8.88 2.61 6.40
C SER A 101 -9.13 1.34 7.21
N ARG A 102 -8.47 0.25 6.78
CA ARG A 102 -8.39 -1.10 7.39
C ARG A 102 -9.72 -1.86 7.56
N ILE A 103 -10.69 -1.30 8.27
CA ILE A 103 -11.98 -1.90 8.65
C ILE A 103 -11.78 -3.20 9.43
N ASP A 104 -11.11 -3.08 10.56
CA ASP A 104 -10.62 -4.17 11.40
C ASP A 104 -10.61 -3.78 12.89
N ALA A 105 -11.56 -2.92 13.28
CA ALA A 105 -11.77 -2.60 14.68
C ALA A 105 -12.81 -3.52 15.33
N CYS A 106 -12.76 -3.59 16.65
CA CYS A 106 -13.80 -4.14 17.48
C CYS A 106 -15.02 -3.21 17.51
N GLN A 107 -16.19 -3.81 17.70
CA GLN A 107 -17.41 -3.07 17.99
C GLN A 107 -17.33 -2.33 19.34
N ILE A 108 -18.08 -1.24 19.46
CA ILE A 108 -18.19 -0.48 20.70
C ILE A 108 -18.92 -1.32 21.74
N THR A 109 -18.33 -1.40 22.92
CA THR A 109 -18.87 -2.18 24.04
C THR A 109 -18.55 -1.47 25.35
N PRO A 110 -19.49 -1.44 26.31
CA PRO A 110 -19.20 -0.93 27.66
C PRO A 110 -18.36 -1.93 28.48
N LEU A 111 -18.26 -3.19 28.05
CA LEU A 111 -17.53 -4.25 28.75
C LEU A 111 -16.05 -4.22 28.33
N ARG A 112 -15.20 -3.71 29.22
CA ARG A 112 -13.78 -3.44 28.93
C ARG A 112 -12.98 -4.70 28.52
N ASP A 113 -13.34 -5.87 29.03
CA ASP A 113 -12.57 -7.11 28.85
C ASP A 113 -13.04 -7.96 27.65
N TYR A 114 -14.11 -7.56 26.95
CA TYR A 114 -14.65 -8.32 25.83
C TYR A 114 -14.92 -7.40 24.64
N ARG A 115 -13.97 -7.38 23.69
CA ARG A 115 -14.04 -6.59 22.45
C ARG A 115 -13.98 -7.52 21.23
N PRO A 116 -15.14 -8.03 20.77
CA PRO A 116 -15.15 -8.92 19.62
C PRO A 116 -14.80 -8.13 18.35
N ASP A 117 -13.85 -8.66 17.59
CA ASP A 117 -13.56 -8.23 16.23
C ASP A 117 -14.22 -9.23 15.27
N PHE A 118 -15.20 -8.76 14.48
CA PHE A 118 -15.92 -9.64 13.54
C PHE A 118 -14.98 -10.29 12.53
N LEU A 119 -14.03 -9.53 11.99
CA LEU A 119 -13.11 -9.99 10.94
C LEU A 119 -12.28 -11.15 11.47
N PHE A 120 -11.62 -10.98 12.62
CA PHE A 120 -10.76 -12.02 13.19
C PHE A 120 -11.51 -13.14 13.92
N ALA A 121 -12.74 -12.89 14.40
CA ALA A 121 -13.54 -13.90 15.07
C ALA A 121 -14.32 -14.81 14.12
N LYS A 122 -14.67 -14.34 12.90
CA LYS A 122 -15.55 -15.09 11.98
C LYS A 122 -14.96 -15.36 10.60
N ILE A 123 -14.11 -14.48 10.09
CA ILE A 123 -13.60 -14.56 8.72
C ILE A 123 -12.15 -15.02 8.75
N LEU A 124 -11.23 -14.21 9.27
CA LEU A 124 -9.80 -14.51 9.35
C LEU A 124 -9.45 -15.23 10.65
N THR A 125 -9.97 -16.44 10.83
CA THR A 125 -9.81 -17.25 12.05
C THR A 125 -8.62 -18.21 12.03
N GLU A 126 -7.99 -18.39 10.87
CA GLU A 126 -6.92 -19.35 10.66
C GLU A 126 -5.59 -18.64 10.42
N PRO A 127 -4.49 -19.08 11.07
CA PRO A 127 -3.17 -18.57 10.77
C PRO A 127 -2.78 -18.92 9.33
N GLY A 128 -1.95 -18.06 8.74
CA GLY A 128 -1.21 -18.42 7.54
C GLY A 128 -0.23 -19.57 7.80
N ARG A 129 0.45 -20.00 6.73
CA ARG A 129 1.47 -21.05 6.76
C ARG A 129 2.69 -20.61 5.98
N LEU A 130 3.85 -20.86 6.56
CA LEU A 130 5.16 -20.62 5.96
C LEU A 130 5.55 -21.78 5.02
N PRO A 131 6.56 -21.60 4.13
CA PRO A 131 7.02 -22.65 3.20
C PRO A 131 7.48 -23.95 3.88
N ASN A 132 7.93 -23.88 5.13
CA ASN A 132 8.32 -25.05 5.94
C ASN A 132 7.12 -25.76 6.61
N GLY A 133 5.90 -25.26 6.41
CA GLY A 133 4.65 -25.81 6.95
C GLY A 133 4.26 -25.29 8.34
N GLN A 134 5.14 -24.54 9.00
CA GLN A 134 4.85 -23.92 10.30
C GLN A 134 3.75 -22.86 10.18
N PRO A 135 2.91 -22.67 11.21
CA PRO A 135 2.01 -21.54 11.25
C PRO A 135 2.82 -20.24 11.25
N SER A 136 2.31 -19.23 10.55
CA SER A 136 2.84 -17.87 10.66
C SER A 136 2.57 -17.27 12.04
N ALA A 137 3.16 -16.12 12.34
CA ALA A 137 2.81 -15.38 13.56
C ALA A 137 1.29 -15.10 13.59
N SER A 138 0.72 -14.98 14.79
CA SER A 138 -0.74 -15.00 15.06
C SER A 138 -1.59 -13.97 14.30
N PHE A 139 -0.92 -13.05 13.62
CA PHE A 139 -1.46 -11.84 13.05
C PHE A 139 -1.21 -11.81 11.50
N PHE A 140 -0.44 -12.78 10.99
CA PHE A 140 -0.46 -13.15 9.56
C PHE A 140 -1.48 -14.27 9.36
N LEU A 141 -2.63 -13.94 8.82
CA LEU A 141 -3.77 -14.84 8.69
C LEU A 141 -3.90 -15.39 7.27
N SER A 142 -4.58 -16.52 7.12
CA SER A 142 -4.92 -17.11 5.83
C SER A 142 -5.91 -16.22 5.10
N THR A 143 -5.51 -15.65 3.96
CA THR A 143 -6.30 -14.67 3.17
C THR A 143 -6.47 -15.08 1.71
N VAL A 144 -5.38 -15.46 1.03
CA VAL A 144 -5.39 -15.63 -0.43
C VAL A 144 -6.19 -16.89 -0.82
N GLY A 145 -7.11 -16.72 -1.77
CA GLY A 145 -7.95 -17.81 -2.28
C GLY A 145 -9.13 -18.18 -1.38
N ARG A 146 -9.40 -17.43 -0.31
CA ARG A 146 -10.51 -17.67 0.61
C ARG A 146 -11.83 -17.02 0.13
N PRO A 147 -12.87 -17.81 -0.22
CA PRO A 147 -14.12 -17.25 -0.74
C PRO A 147 -14.94 -16.43 0.27
N ASP A 148 -14.80 -16.71 1.56
CA ASP A 148 -15.46 -15.97 2.65
C ASP A 148 -14.83 -14.59 2.85
N TYR A 149 -13.50 -14.50 2.83
CA TYR A 149 -12.79 -13.23 2.91
C TYR A 149 -13.00 -12.37 1.66
N ASP A 150 -12.97 -12.99 0.49
CA ASP A 150 -13.34 -12.36 -0.78
C ASP A 150 -14.73 -11.72 -0.72
N ARG A 151 -15.71 -12.45 -0.19
CA ARG A 151 -17.09 -11.98 -0.04
C ARG A 151 -17.20 -10.86 0.99
N TRP A 152 -16.51 -10.99 2.12
CA TRP A 152 -16.45 -9.96 3.15
C TRP A 152 -15.97 -8.62 2.57
N MET A 153 -14.87 -8.61 1.79
CA MET A 153 -14.37 -7.38 1.15
C MET A 153 -15.41 -6.75 0.22
N GLU A 154 -16.14 -7.54 -0.57
CA GLU A 154 -17.20 -7.05 -1.45
C GLU A 154 -18.40 -6.48 -0.68
N GLU A 155 -18.80 -7.12 0.41
CA GLU A 155 -19.93 -6.71 1.26
C GLU A 155 -19.64 -5.40 1.99
N GLU A 156 -18.48 -5.32 2.64
CA GLU A 156 -17.97 -4.10 3.26
C GLU A 156 -17.90 -2.96 2.25
N THR A 157 -17.31 -3.21 1.07
CA THR A 157 -17.12 -2.15 0.07
C THR A 157 -18.46 -1.62 -0.40
N ARG A 158 -19.44 -2.51 -0.61
CA ARG A 158 -20.79 -2.14 -1.02
C ARG A 158 -21.51 -1.34 0.06
N PHE A 159 -21.36 -1.71 1.33
CA PHE A 159 -21.98 -0.99 2.44
C PHE A 159 -21.44 0.45 2.52
N TYR A 160 -20.12 0.61 2.60
CA TYR A 160 -19.51 1.93 2.74
C TYR A 160 -19.74 2.80 1.50
N ALA A 161 -19.71 2.23 0.29
CA ALA A 161 -19.99 2.97 -0.94
C ALA A 161 -21.40 3.57 -0.94
N LYS A 162 -22.41 2.75 -0.61
CA LYS A 162 -23.82 3.19 -0.58
C LYS A 162 -24.09 4.22 0.51
N ARG A 163 -23.54 4.00 1.70
CA ARG A 163 -23.85 4.79 2.88
C ARG A 163 -23.04 6.08 2.96
N TYR A 164 -21.74 5.99 2.71
CA TYR A 164 -20.79 7.08 2.96
C TYR A 164 -20.10 7.59 1.69
N GLY A 165 -20.11 6.83 0.59
CA GLY A 165 -19.37 7.16 -0.64
C GLY A 165 -19.68 8.54 -1.23
N ARG A 166 -20.87 9.10 -0.97
CA ARG A 166 -21.29 10.43 -1.45
C ARG A 166 -21.16 11.55 -0.42
N ARG A 167 -20.65 11.26 0.78
CA ARG A 167 -20.50 12.26 1.85
C ARG A 167 -19.43 13.26 1.43
N PRO A 168 -19.70 14.58 1.47
CA PRO A 168 -18.77 15.60 0.99
C PRO A 168 -17.45 15.66 1.79
N CYS A 169 -17.43 15.16 3.03
CA CYS A 169 -16.24 15.09 3.86
C CYS A 169 -15.32 13.90 3.52
N LEU A 170 -15.79 12.88 2.79
CA LEU A 170 -15.01 11.68 2.49
C LEU A 170 -13.99 11.95 1.38
N ILE A 171 -12.72 11.56 1.58
CA ILE A 171 -11.61 11.79 0.64
C ILE A 171 -10.81 10.54 0.27
N GLY A 172 -11.15 9.37 0.81
CA GLY A 172 -10.47 8.13 0.47
C GLY A 172 -11.04 6.95 1.24
N PHE A 173 -10.92 5.76 0.65
CA PHE A 173 -11.40 4.52 1.22
C PHE A 173 -10.45 3.37 0.90
N THR A 174 -10.11 2.56 1.90
CA THR A 174 -9.36 1.30 1.75
C THR A 174 -9.72 0.32 2.87
N MET A 175 -9.45 -0.97 2.68
CA MET A 175 -9.78 -2.01 3.65
C MET A 175 -8.95 -3.29 3.45
N GLY A 176 -8.99 -4.18 4.44
CA GLY A 176 -8.62 -5.58 4.29
C GLY A 176 -7.25 -5.79 3.67
N ALA A 177 -7.15 -6.74 2.73
CA ALA A 177 -5.90 -7.08 2.06
C ALA A 177 -5.36 -5.97 1.14
N LEU A 178 -6.10 -4.88 0.93
CA LEU A 178 -5.66 -3.71 0.18
C LEU A 178 -5.09 -2.62 1.11
N SER A 179 -5.08 -2.89 2.42
CA SER A 179 -4.43 -2.09 3.43
C SER A 179 -3.21 -2.81 3.97
N GLU A 180 -2.03 -2.25 3.66
CA GLU A 180 -0.71 -2.83 3.96
C GLU A 180 -0.58 -4.27 3.47
N THR A 181 -0.96 -4.55 2.23
CA THR A 181 -1.04 -5.89 1.61
C THR A 181 0.14 -6.80 1.94
N ILE A 182 1.37 -6.25 1.98
CA ILE A 182 2.57 -7.04 2.17
C ILE A 182 2.82 -7.36 3.65
N VAL A 183 2.48 -6.48 4.60
CA VAL A 183 2.91 -6.61 6.02
C VAL A 183 1.93 -6.24 7.10
N SER A 184 0.68 -6.00 6.73
CA SER A 184 -0.35 -5.82 7.73
C SER A 184 -0.20 -6.92 8.77
N GLN A 185 -0.09 -6.53 10.03
CA GLN A 185 -0.15 -7.44 11.17
C GLN A 185 -1.54 -8.10 11.24
N ARG A 186 -2.39 -8.02 10.22
CA ARG A 186 -3.76 -8.51 10.23
C ARG A 186 -4.13 -9.20 8.91
N GLY A 187 -3.14 -9.81 8.25
CA GLY A 187 -3.34 -10.52 6.97
C GLY A 187 -2.27 -10.27 5.89
N GLY A 188 -1.11 -9.73 6.27
CA GLY A 188 0.00 -9.47 5.34
C GLY A 188 0.51 -10.73 4.63
N LEU A 189 0.98 -10.54 3.39
CA LEU A 189 1.47 -11.64 2.55
C LEU A 189 2.85 -12.16 2.96
N LEU A 190 3.72 -11.32 3.50
CA LEU A 190 5.14 -11.66 3.74
C LEU A 190 5.52 -11.59 5.22
N GLN A 191 6.16 -12.65 5.70
CA GLN A 191 6.78 -12.71 7.03
C GLN A 191 8.27 -13.04 6.89
N TYR A 192 9.11 -12.38 7.70
CA TYR A 192 10.53 -12.72 7.76
C TYR A 192 10.72 -14.09 8.43
N MET A 193 11.49 -14.97 7.79
CA MET A 193 11.87 -16.26 8.33
C MET A 193 13.37 -16.28 8.63
N THR A 194 13.71 -16.41 9.91
CA THR A 194 15.12 -16.50 10.36
C THR A 194 15.87 -17.67 9.73
N GLU A 195 15.19 -18.80 9.49
CA GLU A 195 15.79 -20.00 8.90
C GLU A 195 16.30 -19.78 7.47
N THR A 196 15.63 -18.92 6.70
CA THR A 196 15.97 -18.62 5.29
C THR A 196 16.58 -17.22 5.11
N GLU A 197 16.67 -16.44 6.20
CA GLU A 197 17.08 -15.03 6.21
C GLU A 197 16.39 -14.19 5.12
N SER A 198 15.10 -14.47 4.90
CA SER A 198 14.32 -13.91 3.80
C SER A 198 12.88 -13.65 4.23
N TYR A 199 12.23 -12.71 3.55
CA TYR A 199 10.77 -12.58 3.59
C TYR A 199 10.12 -13.65 2.73
N GLU A 200 9.14 -14.34 3.31
CA GLU A 200 8.50 -15.52 2.74
C GLU A 200 6.99 -15.35 2.75
N PHE A 201 6.31 -15.93 1.74
CA PHE A 201 4.85 -15.93 1.73
C PHE A 201 4.28 -16.69 2.93
N THR A 202 3.26 -16.12 3.55
CA THR A 202 2.49 -16.72 4.66
C THR A 202 1.26 -17.50 4.18
N GLN A 203 1.13 -17.70 2.86
CA GLN A 203 -0.10 -18.17 2.23
C GLN A 203 0.02 -19.63 1.74
N TYR A 204 0.86 -20.47 2.37
CA TYR A 204 0.95 -21.91 2.04
C TYR A 204 -0.22 -22.71 2.63
N THR A 205 -1.44 -22.27 2.38
CA THR A 205 -2.69 -22.79 2.96
C THR A 205 -3.46 -23.70 1.99
N PRO A 206 -4.42 -24.51 2.46
CA PRO A 206 -5.25 -25.33 1.57
C PRO A 206 -6.01 -24.50 0.51
N ALA A 207 -6.59 -23.36 0.90
CA ALA A 207 -7.28 -22.47 -0.03
C ALA A 207 -6.35 -21.93 -1.13
N MET A 208 -5.12 -21.55 -0.77
CA MET A 208 -4.14 -21.12 -1.76
C MET A 208 -3.68 -22.27 -2.67
N LYS A 209 -3.59 -23.50 -2.15
CA LYS A 209 -3.26 -24.69 -2.94
C LYS A 209 -4.32 -24.98 -4.02
N GLU A 210 -5.60 -24.85 -3.68
CA GLU A 210 -6.71 -24.96 -4.64
C GLU A 210 -6.63 -23.87 -5.70
N ARG A 211 -6.39 -22.61 -5.28
CA ARG A 211 -6.21 -21.48 -6.21
C ARG A 211 -5.03 -21.72 -7.15
N TRP A 212 -3.89 -22.19 -6.62
CA TRP A 212 -2.68 -22.49 -7.38
C TRP A 212 -2.94 -23.51 -8.49
N ALA A 213 -3.57 -24.64 -8.19
CA ALA A 213 -3.90 -25.65 -9.17
C ALA A 213 -4.82 -25.10 -10.28
N ALA A 214 -5.86 -24.34 -9.89
CA ALA A 214 -6.77 -23.71 -10.84
C ALA A 214 -6.09 -22.65 -11.72
N TRP A 215 -5.16 -21.87 -11.15
CA TRP A 215 -4.40 -20.85 -11.87
C TRP A 215 -3.45 -21.49 -12.88
N LEU A 216 -2.74 -22.55 -12.49
CA LEU A 216 -1.88 -23.33 -13.38
C LEU A 216 -2.66 -23.90 -14.57
N ALA A 217 -3.83 -24.49 -14.30
CA ALA A 217 -4.69 -25.05 -15.35
C ALA A 217 -5.10 -23.97 -16.37
N ARG A 218 -5.48 -22.77 -15.90
CA ARG A 218 -5.82 -21.64 -16.79
C ARG A 218 -4.62 -21.13 -17.58
N ARG A 219 -3.45 -21.02 -16.94
CA ARG A 219 -2.23 -20.46 -17.54
C ARG A 219 -1.61 -21.36 -18.60
N PHE A 220 -1.48 -22.65 -18.30
CA PHE A 220 -0.75 -23.60 -19.14
C PHE A 220 -1.66 -24.42 -20.06
N GLY A 221 -2.97 -24.51 -19.75
CA GLY A 221 -3.94 -25.30 -20.50
C GLY A 221 -3.80 -26.80 -20.32
N THR A 222 -2.59 -27.35 -20.41
CA THR A 222 -2.30 -28.79 -20.21
C THR A 222 -1.11 -29.04 -19.29
N ILE A 223 -1.12 -30.19 -18.62
CA ILE A 223 -0.06 -30.56 -17.67
C ILE A 223 1.28 -30.81 -18.38
N GLU A 224 1.26 -31.25 -19.64
CA GLU A 224 2.46 -31.44 -20.47
C GLU A 224 3.17 -30.11 -20.74
N THR A 225 2.40 -29.05 -20.98
CA THR A 225 2.95 -27.71 -21.20
C THR A 225 3.63 -27.19 -19.94
N LEU A 226 2.98 -27.37 -18.78
CA LEU A 226 3.58 -27.04 -17.48
C LEU A 226 4.85 -27.85 -17.21
N ASN A 227 4.79 -29.17 -17.40
CA ASN A 227 5.94 -30.05 -17.18
C ASN A 227 7.12 -29.70 -18.10
N GLY A 228 6.84 -29.28 -19.33
CA GLY A 228 7.87 -28.74 -20.23
C GLY A 228 8.46 -27.42 -19.74
N ASP A 229 7.62 -26.50 -19.23
CA ASP A 229 8.10 -25.19 -18.79
C ASP A 229 8.87 -25.25 -17.47
N TYR A 230 8.46 -26.11 -16.52
CA TYR A 230 9.09 -26.29 -15.21
C TYR A 230 10.13 -27.41 -15.17
N ALA A 231 10.29 -28.17 -16.26
CA ALA A 231 11.12 -29.37 -16.35
C ALA A 231 10.77 -30.41 -15.26
N THR A 232 9.49 -30.78 -15.20
CA THR A 232 8.90 -31.71 -14.21
C THR A 232 8.10 -32.83 -14.87
N ARG A 233 7.46 -33.69 -14.06
CA ARG A 233 6.64 -34.84 -14.52
C ARG A 233 5.41 -35.09 -13.64
N PHE A 234 4.67 -34.05 -13.30
CA PHE A 234 3.41 -34.19 -12.56
C PHE A 234 2.33 -34.82 -13.44
N ALA A 235 1.43 -35.63 -12.86
CA ALA A 235 0.38 -36.32 -13.61
C ALA A 235 -0.82 -35.39 -13.87
N VAL A 236 -1.18 -34.55 -12.89
CA VAL A 236 -2.27 -33.57 -12.99
C VAL A 236 -1.88 -32.26 -12.29
N PHE A 237 -2.62 -31.17 -12.54
CA PHE A 237 -2.36 -29.87 -11.93
C PHE A 237 -2.46 -29.89 -10.40
N ASP A 238 -3.36 -30.70 -9.84
CA ASP A 238 -3.54 -30.82 -8.39
C ASP A 238 -2.30 -31.38 -7.67
N ASP A 239 -1.50 -32.19 -8.36
CA ASP A 239 -0.26 -32.77 -7.83
C ASP A 239 0.88 -31.76 -7.74
N VAL A 240 0.82 -30.65 -8.49
CA VAL A 240 1.91 -29.67 -8.58
C VAL A 240 2.02 -28.93 -7.24
N PRO A 241 3.09 -29.11 -6.44
CA PRO A 241 3.19 -28.47 -5.14
C PRO A 241 3.29 -26.94 -5.29
N MET A 242 2.99 -26.21 -4.22
CA MET A 242 3.40 -24.80 -4.15
C MET A 242 4.93 -24.77 -3.96
N PRO A 243 5.68 -24.08 -4.83
CA PRO A 243 7.13 -23.96 -4.72
C PRO A 243 7.51 -23.16 -3.48
N LYS A 244 8.52 -23.60 -2.73
CA LYS A 244 8.95 -22.97 -1.47
C LYS A 244 9.76 -21.70 -1.71
N ASN A 245 10.56 -21.68 -2.76
CA ASN A 245 11.47 -20.59 -3.15
C ASN A 245 12.02 -20.85 -4.57
N ASP A 246 12.89 -19.95 -5.03
CA ASP A 246 13.55 -20.00 -6.35
C ASP A 246 14.57 -21.16 -6.53
N SER A 247 14.74 -22.03 -5.53
CA SER A 247 15.69 -23.16 -5.54
C SER A 247 15.05 -24.49 -5.09
N ASP A 248 13.72 -24.57 -5.09
CA ASP A 248 12.97 -25.76 -4.71
C ASP A 248 13.29 -26.97 -5.61
N GLU A 249 13.97 -27.97 -5.03
CA GLU A 249 14.45 -29.17 -5.73
C GLU A 249 13.37 -30.02 -6.41
N ARG A 250 12.09 -29.80 -6.06
CA ARG A 250 10.96 -30.49 -6.68
C ARG A 250 10.71 -30.02 -8.13
N PHE A 251 11.33 -28.91 -8.54
CA PHE A 251 11.21 -28.32 -9.86
C PHE A 251 12.56 -28.26 -10.57
N GLY A 252 12.63 -28.67 -11.84
CA GLY A 252 13.85 -28.49 -12.64
C GLY A 252 14.13 -27.02 -13.00
N ARG A 253 13.11 -26.15 -12.90
CA ARG A 253 13.19 -24.69 -13.02
C ARG A 253 12.39 -24.01 -11.91
N ALA A 254 12.91 -24.08 -10.70
CA ALA A 254 12.26 -23.59 -9.49
C ALA A 254 12.03 -22.07 -9.50
N ASP A 255 12.97 -21.30 -10.06
CA ASP A 255 12.86 -19.85 -10.31
C ASP A 255 11.58 -19.49 -11.09
N ARG A 256 11.27 -20.24 -12.15
CA ARG A 256 10.04 -20.01 -12.93
C ARG A 256 8.79 -20.41 -12.17
N ALA A 257 8.83 -21.56 -11.50
CA ALA A 257 7.70 -22.04 -10.73
C ALA A 257 7.36 -21.08 -9.58
N TYR A 258 8.37 -20.62 -8.85
CA TYR A 258 8.20 -19.68 -7.74
C TYR A 258 7.76 -18.29 -8.20
N PHE A 259 8.31 -17.77 -9.30
CA PHE A 259 7.79 -16.56 -9.93
C PHE A 259 6.29 -16.70 -10.26
N ASP A 260 5.89 -17.82 -10.87
CA ASP A 260 4.48 -18.05 -11.23
C ASP A 260 3.58 -18.24 -10.00
N PHE A 261 4.10 -18.80 -8.90
CA PHE A 261 3.39 -18.84 -7.62
C PHE A 261 3.16 -17.42 -7.06
N ALA A 262 4.19 -16.57 -7.07
CA ALA A 262 4.06 -15.16 -6.71
C ALA A 262 3.10 -14.41 -7.65
N ALA A 263 3.11 -14.72 -8.96
CA ALA A 263 2.16 -14.16 -9.93
C ALA A 263 0.71 -14.60 -9.65
N CYS A 264 0.49 -15.84 -9.22
CA CYS A 264 -0.84 -16.32 -8.82
C CYS A 264 -1.41 -15.52 -7.62
N ILE A 265 -0.53 -15.09 -6.71
CA ILE A 265 -0.89 -14.21 -5.58
C ILE A 265 -1.12 -12.77 -6.09
N ASN A 266 -0.25 -12.25 -6.96
CA ASN A 266 -0.43 -10.95 -7.60
C ASN A 266 -1.80 -10.83 -8.29
N ASP A 267 -2.15 -11.82 -9.10
CA ASP A 267 -3.43 -11.87 -9.82
C ASP A 267 -4.61 -11.86 -8.85
N TRP A 268 -4.49 -12.47 -7.67
CA TRP A 268 -5.54 -12.37 -6.64
C TRP A 268 -5.68 -10.94 -6.12
N VAL A 269 -4.58 -10.28 -5.77
CA VAL A 269 -4.59 -8.90 -5.27
C VAL A 269 -5.20 -7.97 -6.31
N GLU A 270 -4.78 -8.07 -7.58
CA GLU A 270 -5.32 -7.27 -8.68
C GLU A 270 -6.81 -7.54 -8.90
N GLU A 271 -7.23 -8.82 -8.94
CA GLU A 271 -8.63 -9.21 -9.02
C GLU A 271 -9.45 -8.58 -7.88
N ARG A 272 -8.96 -8.65 -6.64
CA ARG A 272 -9.64 -8.07 -5.47
C ARG A 272 -9.73 -6.56 -5.56
N TYR A 273 -8.63 -5.89 -5.93
CA TYR A 273 -8.60 -4.46 -6.11
C TYR A 273 -9.63 -4.01 -7.15
N HIS A 274 -9.58 -4.56 -8.36
CA HIS A 274 -10.49 -4.16 -9.44
C HIS A 274 -11.95 -4.46 -9.11
N ARG A 275 -12.22 -5.59 -8.46
CA ARG A 275 -13.57 -5.97 -8.06
C ARG A 275 -14.15 -5.01 -7.02
N CYS A 276 -13.40 -4.73 -5.94
CA CYS A 276 -13.86 -3.82 -4.89
C CYS A 276 -13.96 -2.38 -5.41
N ARG A 277 -12.98 -1.92 -6.19
CA ARG A 277 -13.02 -0.62 -6.87
C ARG A 277 -14.25 -0.45 -7.76
N ALA A 278 -14.60 -1.47 -8.55
CA ALA A 278 -15.81 -1.43 -9.37
C ALA A 278 -17.06 -1.29 -8.48
N ILE A 279 -17.19 -2.12 -7.43
CA ILE A 279 -18.28 -2.02 -6.46
C ILE A 279 -18.34 -0.62 -5.83
N TRP A 280 -17.20 -0.05 -5.44
CA TRP A 280 -17.10 1.26 -4.81
C TRP A 280 -17.75 2.35 -5.67
N HIS A 281 -17.37 2.44 -6.94
CA HIS A 281 -17.89 3.44 -7.86
C HIS A 281 -19.30 3.14 -8.36
N ASP A 282 -19.61 1.88 -8.67
CA ASP A 282 -20.94 1.46 -9.14
C ASP A 282 -22.03 1.67 -8.08
N ASN A 283 -21.66 1.65 -6.80
CA ASN A 283 -22.59 1.85 -5.68
C ASN A 283 -22.66 3.29 -5.17
N GLY A 284 -22.00 4.23 -5.86
CA GLY A 284 -22.33 5.64 -5.76
C GLY A 284 -21.20 6.56 -5.31
N ALA A 285 -20.02 6.04 -4.96
CA ALA A 285 -18.87 6.89 -4.66
C ALA A 285 -18.37 7.58 -5.93
N PRO A 286 -18.27 8.92 -5.94
CA PRO A 286 -17.86 9.66 -7.13
C PRO A 286 -16.36 9.43 -7.40
N ALA A 287 -15.94 9.64 -8.65
CA ALA A 287 -14.56 9.38 -9.08
C ALA A 287 -13.49 10.19 -8.32
N ASN A 288 -13.86 11.31 -7.70
CA ASN A 288 -12.95 12.13 -6.88
C ASN A 288 -12.78 11.61 -5.44
N VAL A 289 -13.49 10.55 -5.05
CA VAL A 289 -13.28 9.83 -3.78
C VAL A 289 -12.62 8.48 -4.12
N PRO A 290 -11.29 8.40 -4.07
CA PRO A 290 -10.53 7.26 -4.59
C PRO A 290 -10.72 6.00 -3.72
N PHE A 291 -10.76 4.85 -4.38
CA PHE A 291 -10.54 3.55 -3.76
C PHE A 291 -9.04 3.25 -3.75
N LEU A 292 -8.43 3.31 -2.56
CA LEU A 292 -6.98 3.34 -2.38
C LEU A 292 -6.39 1.94 -2.24
N ILE A 293 -5.17 1.75 -2.78
CA ILE A 293 -4.24 0.73 -2.28
C ILE A 293 -3.35 1.41 -1.24
N HIS A 294 -3.32 0.87 -0.03
CA HIS A 294 -2.56 1.41 1.08
C HIS A 294 -1.32 0.54 1.33
N PHE A 295 -0.15 1.18 1.31
CA PHE A 295 1.15 0.52 1.46
C PHE A 295 1.76 0.79 2.83
N SER A 296 2.61 -0.13 3.27
CA SER A 296 3.47 0.12 4.42
C SER A 296 4.75 0.82 3.97
N GLY A 297 5.27 1.73 4.79
CA GLY A 297 6.58 2.36 4.59
C GLY A 297 7.74 1.38 4.49
N PHE A 298 7.54 0.10 4.80
CA PHE A 298 8.57 -0.94 4.75
C PHE A 298 8.46 -1.87 3.55
N ASP A 299 7.48 -1.70 2.65
CA ASP A 299 7.24 -2.68 1.58
C ASP A 299 8.44 -2.86 0.65
N ALA A 300 9.13 -1.79 0.25
CA ALA A 300 10.34 -1.87 -0.57
C ALA A 300 11.45 -2.74 0.05
N GLU A 301 11.65 -2.66 1.36
CA GLU A 301 12.67 -3.45 2.08
C GLU A 301 12.41 -4.95 1.95
N LYS A 302 11.16 -5.38 1.95
CA LYS A 302 10.82 -6.82 1.90
C LYS A 302 11.11 -7.42 0.55
N PHE A 303 11.03 -6.60 -0.50
CA PHE A 303 11.46 -7.00 -1.84
C PHE A 303 12.99 -7.02 -1.92
N ALA A 304 13.67 -6.10 -1.22
CA ALA A 304 15.13 -6.10 -1.12
C ALA A 304 15.69 -7.32 -0.36
N LEU A 305 14.99 -7.76 0.69
CA LEU A 305 15.38 -8.89 1.54
C LEU A 305 14.70 -10.21 1.17
N GLY A 306 13.72 -10.19 0.27
CA GLY A 306 12.98 -11.37 -0.16
C GLY A 306 13.59 -12.12 -1.35
N HIS A 307 12.83 -13.07 -1.88
CA HIS A 307 13.22 -13.84 -3.06
C HIS A 307 13.11 -13.03 -4.37
N PRO A 308 14.03 -13.21 -5.34
CA PRO A 308 13.90 -12.61 -6.67
C PRO A 308 12.54 -12.83 -7.33
N GLY A 309 11.91 -14.00 -7.15
CA GLY A 309 10.58 -14.29 -7.70
C GLY A 309 9.47 -13.35 -7.20
N LEU A 310 9.66 -12.62 -6.09
CA LEU A 310 8.73 -11.59 -5.62
C LEU A 310 8.55 -10.43 -6.60
N ALA A 311 9.43 -10.28 -7.59
CA ALA A 311 9.23 -9.37 -8.71
C ALA A 311 7.92 -9.62 -9.51
N ALA A 312 7.26 -10.76 -9.30
CA ALA A 312 5.92 -11.00 -9.85
C ALA A 312 4.80 -10.19 -9.16
N LEU A 313 5.03 -9.70 -7.93
CA LEU A 313 4.14 -8.74 -7.26
C LEU A 313 4.42 -7.35 -7.86
N ASP A 314 3.61 -6.94 -8.83
CA ASP A 314 3.84 -5.75 -9.65
C ASP A 314 3.43 -4.46 -8.92
N LEU A 315 4.16 -4.09 -7.86
CA LEU A 315 3.85 -2.87 -7.09
C LEU A 315 3.76 -1.60 -7.98
N PRO A 316 4.67 -1.37 -8.96
CA PRO A 316 4.52 -0.25 -9.88
C PRO A 316 3.22 -0.34 -10.68
N GLY A 317 2.82 -1.53 -11.12
CA GLY A 317 1.53 -1.81 -11.73
C GLY A 317 0.37 -1.45 -10.81
N TRP A 318 0.37 -1.93 -9.55
CA TRP A 318 -0.66 -1.63 -8.56
C TRP A 318 -0.86 -0.12 -8.39
N ILE A 319 0.23 0.65 -8.30
CA ILE A 319 0.20 2.11 -8.20
C ILE A 319 -0.36 2.75 -9.46
N ALA A 320 0.04 2.25 -10.63
CA ALA A 320 -0.47 2.72 -11.92
C ALA A 320 -1.94 2.39 -12.14
N ASP A 321 -2.50 1.43 -11.41
CA ASP A 321 -3.89 0.96 -11.53
C ASP A 321 -4.81 1.63 -10.51
N ALA A 322 -4.26 2.00 -9.35
CA ALA A 322 -5.06 2.50 -8.24
C ALA A 322 -5.74 3.87 -8.51
N ASP A 323 -6.90 4.17 -7.94
CA ASP A 323 -7.45 5.53 -7.98
C ASP A 323 -6.58 6.52 -7.19
N GLY A 324 -5.91 6.01 -6.15
CA GLY A 324 -4.97 6.74 -5.30
C GLY A 324 -4.21 5.77 -4.41
N VAL A 325 -3.22 6.29 -3.66
CA VAL A 325 -2.37 5.49 -2.77
C VAL A 325 -2.45 5.97 -1.32
N GLY A 326 -2.43 5.03 -0.39
CA GLY A 326 -2.21 5.26 1.03
C GLY A 326 -0.78 4.90 1.42
N LEU A 327 -0.27 5.49 2.51
CA LEU A 327 1.01 5.15 3.13
C LEU A 327 0.88 5.12 4.67
N SER A 328 1.34 4.04 5.28
CA SER A 328 1.69 4.00 6.70
C SER A 328 3.13 4.44 6.88
N LEU A 329 3.36 5.46 7.72
CA LEU A 329 4.66 6.09 7.90
C LEU A 329 5.10 6.03 9.37
N TYR A 330 5.67 4.90 9.76
CA TYR A 330 6.22 4.69 11.10
C TYR A 330 7.74 4.74 11.07
N THR A 331 8.32 5.42 12.06
CA THR A 331 9.72 5.20 12.46
C THR A 331 9.74 4.21 13.62
N ASN A 332 10.69 3.28 13.62
CA ASN A 332 10.70 2.18 14.58
C ASN A 332 12.12 1.89 15.12
N GLY A 333 12.29 1.93 16.44
CA GLY A 333 13.57 1.73 17.13
C GLY A 333 14.19 0.34 16.97
N GLY A 334 13.44 -0.64 16.45
CA GLY A 334 13.94 -1.95 16.04
C GLY A 334 14.86 -1.91 14.81
N TYR A 335 14.94 -0.77 14.11
CA TYR A 335 15.83 -0.57 12.96
C TYR A 335 17.03 0.32 13.33
N PRO A 336 18.24 0.07 12.80
CA PRO A 336 19.43 0.86 13.12
C PRO A 336 19.30 2.36 12.84
N ASP A 337 18.53 2.74 11.82
CA ASP A 337 18.25 4.12 11.39
C ASP A 337 16.81 4.55 11.68
N PHE A 338 16.11 3.86 12.59
CA PHE A 338 14.69 4.05 12.85
C PHE A 338 13.78 3.77 11.63
N GLY A 339 14.27 3.09 10.59
CA GLY A 339 13.51 2.73 9.39
C GLY A 339 13.46 3.81 8.33
N HIS A 340 14.32 4.84 8.42
CA HIS A 340 14.31 5.99 7.51
C HIS A 340 14.58 5.59 6.06
N GLY A 341 15.55 4.70 5.83
CA GLY A 341 15.87 4.19 4.50
C GLY A 341 14.67 3.49 3.85
N SER A 342 14.01 2.58 4.57
CA SER A 342 12.84 1.86 4.08
C SER A 342 11.68 2.80 3.73
N VAL A 343 11.38 3.76 4.61
CA VAL A 343 10.33 4.77 4.35
C VAL A 343 10.65 5.61 3.12
N ARG A 344 11.90 6.07 2.96
CA ARG A 344 12.32 6.84 1.78
C ARG A 344 12.22 6.03 0.50
N ALA A 345 12.61 4.75 0.53
CA ALA A 345 12.46 3.85 -0.61
C ALA A 345 10.99 3.74 -1.04
N MET A 346 10.08 3.58 -0.07
CA MET A 346 8.66 3.49 -0.36
C MET A 346 8.09 4.81 -0.89
N VAL A 347 8.49 5.96 -0.32
CA VAL A 347 8.11 7.29 -0.84
C VAL A 347 8.60 7.47 -2.29
N GLY A 348 9.84 7.10 -2.60
CA GLY A 348 10.38 7.17 -3.97
C GLY A 348 9.57 6.34 -4.97
N LEU A 349 9.16 5.14 -4.56
CA LEU A 349 8.31 4.24 -5.34
C LEU A 349 6.89 4.80 -5.53
N LEU A 350 6.26 5.32 -4.47
CA LEU A 350 4.94 5.96 -4.53
C LEU A 350 4.94 7.28 -5.31
N GLY A 351 6.11 7.87 -5.58
CA GLY A 351 6.21 9.07 -6.41
C GLY A 351 5.58 8.90 -7.80
N LEU A 352 5.50 7.67 -8.33
CA LEU A 352 4.75 7.37 -9.56
C LEU A 352 3.29 7.82 -9.48
N ALA A 353 2.64 7.71 -8.31
CA ALA A 353 1.27 8.17 -8.12
C ALA A 353 1.15 9.69 -8.36
N ARG A 354 2.10 10.47 -7.85
CA ARG A 354 2.16 11.93 -8.05
C ARG A 354 2.34 12.27 -9.54
N GLU A 355 3.24 11.59 -10.24
CA GLU A 355 3.45 11.78 -11.69
C GLU A 355 2.22 11.46 -12.52
N LEU A 356 1.44 10.47 -12.07
CA LEU A 356 0.16 10.10 -12.68
C LEU A 356 -1.00 11.02 -12.27
N GLY A 357 -0.76 12.00 -11.40
CA GLY A 357 -1.78 12.93 -10.89
C GLY A 357 -2.77 12.29 -9.91
N LYS A 358 -2.38 11.18 -9.27
CA LYS A 358 -3.21 10.44 -8.33
C LYS A 358 -3.04 10.99 -6.91
N PRO A 359 -4.11 11.03 -6.09
CA PRO A 359 -4.01 11.43 -4.70
C PRO A 359 -3.17 10.43 -3.89
N ALA A 360 -2.32 10.97 -3.03
CA ALA A 360 -1.60 10.24 -2.00
C ALA A 360 -2.09 10.68 -0.61
N LEU A 361 -2.21 9.74 0.33
CA LEU A 361 -2.60 10.00 1.71
C LEU A 361 -1.61 9.29 2.64
N VAL A 362 -1.10 9.97 3.66
CA VAL A 362 -0.46 9.27 4.79
C VAL A 362 -1.57 8.97 5.79
N LEU A 363 -1.96 7.70 5.85
CA LEU A 363 -3.17 7.25 6.55
C LEU A 363 -2.91 6.98 8.04
N GLU A 364 -1.68 6.67 8.39
CA GLU A 364 -1.25 6.42 9.76
C GLU A 364 0.27 6.57 9.86
N GLY A 365 0.77 6.79 11.07
CA GLY A 365 2.19 6.97 11.30
C GLY A 365 2.53 7.60 12.64
N GLY A 366 3.84 7.67 12.92
CA GLY A 366 4.38 8.16 14.18
C GLY A 366 5.73 7.51 14.49
N CYS A 367 6.11 7.49 15.76
CA CYS A 367 7.36 6.88 16.23
C CYS A 367 7.10 5.83 17.31
N GLU A 368 7.71 4.65 17.15
CA GLU A 368 7.58 3.51 18.05
C GLU A 368 8.96 2.99 18.50
N ASP A 369 9.11 2.66 19.79
CA ASP A 369 10.31 2.00 20.33
C ASP A 369 10.06 1.38 21.73
N PRO A 370 9.51 0.16 21.86
CA PRO A 370 8.59 -0.56 20.96
C PRO A 370 7.13 -0.07 21.09
N THR A 371 6.84 0.81 22.05
CA THR A 371 5.58 1.53 22.20
C THR A 371 5.72 2.94 21.64
N PRO A 372 4.62 3.71 21.48
CA PRO A 372 4.71 5.07 20.93
C PRO A 372 5.57 6.00 21.80
N VAL A 373 6.63 6.59 21.23
CA VAL A 373 7.59 7.46 21.95
C VAL A 373 7.73 8.85 21.33
N ILE A 374 7.98 9.85 22.18
CA ILE A 374 8.21 11.23 21.74
C ILE A 374 9.70 11.43 21.50
N LYS A 375 10.13 11.28 20.24
CA LYS A 375 11.48 11.61 19.79
C LYS A 375 11.43 12.67 18.70
N GLU A 376 11.98 13.84 18.98
CA GLU A 376 11.81 15.04 18.13
C GLU A 376 12.35 14.85 16.70
N SER A 377 13.49 14.18 16.54
CA SER A 377 14.07 13.86 15.23
C SER A 377 13.12 13.00 14.40
N GLU A 378 12.49 12.00 15.03
CA GLU A 378 11.61 11.04 14.37
C GLU A 378 10.27 11.65 14.02
N LEU A 379 9.69 12.46 14.91
CA LEU A 379 8.47 13.22 14.60
C LEU A 379 8.71 14.23 13.48
N THR A 380 9.90 14.81 13.40
CA THR A 380 10.30 15.69 12.28
C THR A 380 10.41 14.91 10.98
N PHE A 381 11.02 13.72 11.01
CA PHE A 381 11.09 12.84 9.85
C PHE A 381 9.69 12.41 9.39
N PHE A 382 8.83 11.91 10.29
CA PHE A 382 7.44 11.57 10.01
C PHE A 382 6.68 12.72 9.32
N ALA A 383 6.83 13.95 9.83
CA ALA A 383 6.16 15.12 9.28
C ALA A 383 6.63 15.52 7.87
N THR A 384 7.83 15.10 7.46
CA THR A 384 8.48 15.64 6.25
C THR A 384 8.76 14.60 5.18
N ALA A 385 8.91 13.33 5.54
CA ALA A 385 9.35 12.27 4.64
C ALA A 385 8.40 12.06 3.44
N ALA A 386 7.10 12.22 3.63
CA ALA A 386 6.11 12.07 2.56
C ALA A 386 5.82 13.35 1.76
N LEU A 387 6.40 14.51 2.10
CA LEU A 387 6.16 15.76 1.35
C LEU A 387 6.43 15.66 -0.17
N PRO A 388 7.40 14.86 -0.66
CA PRO A 388 7.58 14.62 -2.09
C PRO A 388 6.37 13.96 -2.78
N LEU A 389 5.45 13.34 -2.04
CA LEU A 389 4.20 12.82 -2.61
C LEU A 389 3.10 13.88 -2.74
N ALA A 390 3.29 15.07 -2.15
CA ALA A 390 2.26 16.08 -1.96
C ALA A 390 0.94 15.49 -1.39
N PRO A 391 0.99 14.80 -0.23
CA PRO A 391 -0.15 14.06 0.28
C PRO A 391 -1.29 15.00 0.70
N LEU A 392 -2.53 14.54 0.55
CA LEU A 392 -3.72 15.30 0.95
C LEU A 392 -3.82 15.49 2.47
N ILE A 393 -3.31 14.51 3.22
CA ILE A 393 -3.29 14.47 4.69
C ILE A 393 -2.00 13.81 5.20
N VAL A 394 -1.61 14.17 6.43
CA VAL A 394 -0.63 13.44 7.23
C VAL A 394 -1.26 13.10 8.57
N ALA A 395 -1.56 11.81 8.77
CA ALA A 395 -2.27 11.32 9.95
C ALA A 395 -1.33 10.71 11.00
N TYR A 396 -1.48 11.15 12.24
CA TYR A 396 -0.81 10.57 13.40
C TYR A 396 -1.68 9.48 14.05
N GLU A 397 -1.13 8.27 14.23
CA GLU A 397 -1.88 7.08 14.71
C GLU A 397 -2.28 7.20 16.18
N PHE A 398 -1.40 7.75 17.02
CA PHE A 398 -1.46 7.58 18.47
C PHE A 398 -2.33 8.65 19.15
N LEU A 399 -3.59 8.78 18.75
CA LEU A 399 -4.51 9.75 19.36
C LEU A 399 -4.87 9.37 20.81
N HIS A 400 -5.08 8.08 21.09
CA HIS A 400 -5.60 7.59 22.38
C HIS A 400 -4.90 6.30 22.84
N ASP A 401 -4.87 6.07 24.15
CA ASP A 401 -4.42 4.79 24.73
C ASP A 401 -5.32 3.62 24.32
N PRO A 402 -4.75 2.43 24.08
CA PRO A 402 -5.57 1.22 23.98
C PRO A 402 -6.31 0.97 25.30
N TYR A 403 -7.54 0.48 25.20
CA TYR A 403 -8.33 0.10 26.37
C TYR A 403 -7.59 -0.95 27.20
N GLY A 404 -7.41 -0.67 28.51
CA GLY A 404 -6.72 -1.59 29.44
C GLY A 404 -5.19 -1.55 29.38
N GLY A 405 -4.60 -0.67 28.57
CA GLY A 405 -3.16 -0.43 28.58
C GLY A 405 -2.69 0.16 29.91
N ALA A 406 -1.50 -0.27 30.37
CA ALA A 406 -0.86 0.39 31.49
C ALA A 406 -0.54 1.85 31.12
N PRO A 407 -0.83 2.84 31.98
CA PRO A 407 -0.42 4.21 31.73
C PRO A 407 1.10 4.30 31.68
N GLU A 408 1.64 4.76 30.56
CA GLU A 408 3.06 5.08 30.39
C GLU A 408 3.20 6.61 30.39
N ASP A 409 3.87 7.15 31.42
CA ASP A 409 4.03 8.60 31.62
C ASP A 409 4.77 9.31 30.47
N ASP A 410 5.57 8.57 29.69
CA ASP A 410 6.33 9.07 28.53
C ASP A 410 5.72 8.69 27.16
N SER A 411 4.49 8.18 27.13
CA SER A 411 3.84 7.77 25.88
C SER A 411 3.59 8.94 24.93
N ALA A 412 3.82 8.70 23.64
CA ALA A 412 3.50 9.63 22.56
C ALA A 412 2.01 9.74 22.24
N ARG A 413 1.15 9.03 22.99
CA ARG A 413 -0.30 9.12 22.80
C ARG A 413 -0.86 10.40 23.39
N LEU A 414 -1.79 11.03 22.67
CA LEU A 414 -2.31 12.35 23.06
C LEU A 414 -3.28 12.28 24.24
N VAL A 415 -4.10 11.23 24.32
CA VAL A 415 -5.13 11.08 25.34
C VAL A 415 -4.90 9.77 26.10
N ASP A 416 -4.90 9.86 27.43
CA ASP A 416 -4.78 8.68 28.29
C ASP A 416 -6.10 7.91 28.42
N GLY A 417 -6.06 6.70 29.00
CA GLY A 417 -7.26 5.88 29.22
C GLY A 417 -8.31 6.48 30.18
N ALA A 418 -8.02 7.62 30.83
CA ALA A 418 -8.98 8.39 31.64
C ALA A 418 -9.56 9.59 30.88
N GLY A 419 -9.14 9.81 29.62
CA GLY A 419 -9.59 10.91 28.78
C GLY A 419 -8.79 12.21 28.96
N HIS A 420 -7.70 12.22 29.73
CA HIS A 420 -6.89 13.42 29.91
C HIS A 420 -5.91 13.63 28.75
N VAL A 421 -5.75 14.88 28.33
CA VAL A 421 -4.79 15.25 27.29
C VAL A 421 -3.37 15.32 27.89
N ARG A 422 -2.45 14.51 27.37
CA ARG A 422 -1.02 14.57 27.68
C ARG A 422 -0.39 15.78 27.00
N ARG A 423 -0.21 16.88 27.74
CA ARG A 423 0.27 18.17 27.21
C ARG A 423 1.59 18.07 26.43
N ARG A 424 2.54 17.26 26.91
CA ARG A 424 3.84 17.06 26.24
C ARG A 424 3.68 16.42 24.86
N ALA A 425 2.91 15.33 24.77
CA ALA A 425 2.59 14.66 23.51
C ALA A 425 1.83 15.58 22.56
N ALA A 426 0.77 16.24 23.04
CA ALA A 426 -0.03 17.17 22.25
C ALA A 426 0.82 18.29 21.64
N LEU A 427 1.72 18.91 22.41
CA LEU A 427 2.61 19.96 21.90
C LEU A 427 3.60 19.43 20.86
N ALA A 428 4.25 18.29 21.12
CA ALA A 428 5.24 17.71 20.21
C ALA A 428 4.61 17.30 18.87
N VAL A 429 3.46 16.62 18.92
CA VAL A 429 2.74 16.16 17.73
C VAL A 429 2.14 17.34 16.96
N SER A 430 1.54 18.32 17.65
CA SER A 430 1.03 19.53 16.98
C SER A 430 2.15 20.30 16.27
N LYS A 431 3.35 20.37 16.87
CA LYS A 431 4.54 20.98 16.23
C LYS A 431 4.93 20.22 14.95
N ALA A 432 4.95 18.89 15.00
CA ALA A 432 5.27 18.04 13.86
C ALA A 432 4.23 18.17 12.72
N LEU A 433 2.93 18.09 13.03
CA LEU A 433 1.89 18.25 12.02
C LEU A 433 1.82 19.69 11.46
N ALA A 434 2.11 20.70 12.27
CA ALA A 434 2.26 22.07 11.76
C ALA A 434 3.48 22.22 10.84
N LEU A 435 4.52 21.41 11.01
CA LEU A 435 5.66 21.37 10.08
C LEU A 435 5.24 20.78 8.73
N SER A 436 4.50 19.66 8.71
CA SER A 436 4.00 19.08 7.46
C SER A 436 3.09 20.05 6.71
N ALA A 437 2.19 20.74 7.42
CA ALA A 437 1.25 21.72 6.87
C ALA A 437 1.90 23.03 6.36
N ARG A 438 3.17 23.29 6.70
CA ARG A 438 3.95 24.42 6.17
C ARG A 438 5.01 24.02 5.17
N GLY A 439 5.33 22.72 5.11
CA GLY A 439 6.37 22.20 4.25
C GLY A 439 6.05 22.48 2.79
N ALA A 440 7.00 23.06 2.07
CA ALA A 440 6.93 23.03 0.61
C ALA A 440 6.89 21.56 0.17
N THR A 441 6.20 21.28 -0.92
CA THR A 441 6.11 19.95 -1.53
C THR A 441 6.98 19.88 -2.79
N PRO A 442 8.31 20.10 -2.68
CA PRO A 442 9.17 19.97 -3.85
C PRO A 442 9.00 18.55 -4.40
N ALA A 443 8.92 18.45 -5.72
CA ALA A 443 9.07 17.13 -6.34
C ALA A 443 10.49 16.65 -6.03
N GLU A 444 10.61 15.43 -5.52
CA GLU A 444 11.91 14.77 -5.50
C GLU A 444 12.24 14.36 -6.93
N GLU A 445 13.35 14.88 -7.45
CA GLU A 445 13.89 14.43 -8.73
C GLU A 445 14.53 13.06 -8.54
N PRO A 446 14.12 12.04 -9.31
CA PRO A 446 14.70 10.71 -9.15
C PRO A 446 16.13 10.70 -9.67
N ALA A 447 17.02 10.10 -8.87
CA ALA A 447 18.40 9.87 -9.29
C ALA A 447 18.52 8.64 -10.21
N LEU A 448 17.55 7.73 -10.17
CA LEU A 448 17.43 6.61 -11.10
C LEU A 448 15.97 6.41 -11.50
N THR A 449 15.73 6.13 -12.77
CA THR A 449 14.42 5.67 -13.25
C THR A 449 14.54 4.24 -13.76
N CYS A 450 13.61 3.36 -13.44
CA CYS A 450 13.61 1.96 -13.86
C CYS A 450 12.30 1.61 -14.55
N ALA A 451 12.39 0.97 -15.73
CA ALA A 451 11.23 0.34 -16.35
C ALA A 451 11.02 -1.04 -15.74
N PHE A 452 9.87 -1.25 -15.10
CA PHE A 452 9.53 -2.52 -14.46
C PHE A 452 8.65 -3.38 -15.37
N ASP A 453 9.16 -4.53 -15.78
CA ASP A 453 8.44 -5.56 -16.53
C ASP A 453 8.55 -6.93 -15.83
N PRO A 454 7.48 -7.40 -15.20
CA PRO A 454 7.42 -8.74 -14.61
C PRO A 454 7.68 -9.86 -15.62
N ALA A 455 7.26 -9.73 -16.90
CA ALA A 455 7.49 -10.79 -17.89
C ALA A 455 8.98 -11.00 -18.17
N SER A 456 9.73 -9.90 -18.24
CA SER A 456 11.18 -9.96 -18.39
C SER A 456 11.85 -10.63 -17.19
N ALA A 457 11.41 -10.35 -15.95
CA ALA A 457 11.89 -11.02 -14.75
C ALA A 457 11.61 -12.53 -14.77
N ARG A 458 10.40 -12.94 -15.18
CA ARG A 458 10.05 -14.37 -15.32
C ARG A 458 10.95 -15.10 -16.31
N ASN A 459 11.24 -14.48 -17.45
CA ASN A 459 11.96 -15.14 -18.54
C ASN A 459 13.48 -15.11 -18.34
N HIS A 460 13.98 -14.18 -17.52
CA HIS A 460 15.40 -14.00 -17.25
C HIS A 460 15.65 -13.78 -15.74
N PRO A 461 16.15 -14.80 -15.01
CA PRO A 461 16.37 -14.71 -13.56
C PRO A 461 17.30 -13.57 -13.12
N ARG A 462 18.23 -13.17 -14.00
CA ARG A 462 19.11 -12.02 -13.77
C ARG A 462 18.33 -10.70 -13.65
N ILE A 463 17.21 -10.55 -14.35
CA ILE A 463 16.37 -9.34 -14.28
C ILE A 463 15.64 -9.29 -12.94
N ALA A 464 15.13 -10.43 -12.46
CA ALA A 464 14.52 -10.52 -11.13
C ALA A 464 15.52 -10.12 -10.01
N LEU A 465 16.77 -10.58 -10.13
CA LEU A 465 17.85 -10.17 -9.23
C LEU A 465 18.15 -8.66 -9.30
N VAL A 466 18.14 -8.07 -10.49
CA VAL A 466 18.34 -6.62 -10.65
C VAL A 466 17.22 -5.83 -9.98
N TYR A 467 15.95 -6.25 -10.12
CA TYR A 467 14.87 -5.58 -9.42
C TYR A 467 15.04 -5.66 -7.90
N LYS A 468 15.42 -6.82 -7.36
CA LYS A 468 15.77 -6.95 -5.94
C LYS A 468 16.90 -5.99 -5.52
N ASP A 469 17.99 -5.93 -6.29
CA ASP A 469 19.11 -5.02 -6.02
C ASP A 469 18.68 -3.53 -6.10
N LEU A 470 17.74 -3.19 -6.99
CA LEU A 470 17.18 -1.84 -7.11
C LEU A 470 16.26 -1.45 -5.94
N TYR A 471 15.50 -2.40 -5.39
CA TYR A 471 14.74 -2.18 -4.16
C TYR A 471 15.67 -1.90 -2.97
N ALA A 472 16.80 -2.60 -2.88
CA ALA A 472 17.81 -2.33 -1.86
C ALA A 472 18.43 -0.93 -2.04
N LEU A 473 18.74 -0.55 -3.29
CA LEU A 473 19.30 0.77 -3.61
C LEU A 473 18.33 1.92 -3.30
N ALA A 474 17.02 1.69 -3.41
CA ALA A 474 15.99 2.69 -3.16
C ALA A 474 16.02 3.24 -1.71
N GLY A 475 16.61 2.50 -0.76
CA GLY A 475 16.77 2.95 0.62
C GLY A 475 17.79 4.09 0.81
N VAL A 476 18.71 4.26 -0.15
CA VAL A 476 19.79 5.26 -0.08
C VAL A 476 19.76 6.25 -1.23
N LEU A 477 19.02 5.97 -2.30
CA LEU A 477 18.94 6.78 -3.51
C LEU A 477 17.49 6.85 -4.02
N PRO A 478 16.98 8.02 -4.45
CA PRO A 478 15.63 8.11 -5.02
C PRO A 478 15.51 7.33 -6.34
N VAL A 479 14.82 6.18 -6.30
CA VAL A 479 14.54 5.34 -7.48
C VAL A 479 13.08 5.50 -7.88
N ARG A 480 12.83 5.88 -9.14
CA ARG A 480 11.50 5.93 -9.74
C ARG A 480 11.22 4.67 -10.56
N TRP A 481 10.09 4.04 -10.31
CA TRP A 481 9.66 2.84 -11.03
C TRP A 481 8.54 3.18 -12.00
N ILE A 482 8.66 2.74 -13.25
CA ILE A 482 7.67 2.97 -14.31
C ILE A 482 7.24 1.62 -14.89
N PRO A 483 5.93 1.27 -14.87
CA PRO A 483 5.45 0.04 -15.47
C PRO A 483 5.73 -0.02 -16.98
N ALA A 484 6.31 -1.12 -17.44
CA ALA A 484 6.70 -1.30 -18.83
C ALA A 484 5.51 -1.49 -19.79
N ARG A 485 4.35 -1.96 -19.31
CA ARG A 485 3.26 -2.39 -20.20
C ARG A 485 2.26 -1.29 -20.58
N ARG A 486 2.50 -0.04 -20.20
CA ARG A 486 1.55 1.07 -20.43
C ARG A 486 2.18 2.18 -21.27
N GLU A 487 1.88 2.20 -22.56
CA GLU A 487 2.34 3.23 -23.49
C GLU A 487 1.96 4.64 -23.02
N ASP A 488 0.75 4.82 -22.49
CA ASP A 488 0.29 6.11 -21.95
C ASP A 488 1.05 6.54 -20.70
N THR A 489 1.37 5.60 -19.80
CA THR A 489 2.18 5.87 -18.61
C THR A 489 3.62 6.19 -18.99
N ARG A 490 4.18 5.47 -19.97
CA ARG A 490 5.50 5.76 -20.54
C ARG A 490 5.53 7.14 -21.18
N ALA A 491 4.52 7.50 -21.97
CA ALA A 491 4.45 8.82 -22.62
C ALA A 491 4.30 9.96 -21.60
N ARG A 492 3.50 9.78 -20.55
CA ARG A 492 3.32 10.78 -19.48
C ARG A 492 4.55 10.91 -18.59
N ALA A 493 5.17 9.80 -18.19
CA ALA A 493 6.41 9.81 -17.44
C ALA A 493 7.57 10.39 -18.28
N ALA A 494 7.67 10.02 -19.56
CA ALA A 494 8.66 10.58 -20.48
C ALA A 494 8.42 12.07 -20.79
N ALA A 495 7.16 12.55 -20.75
CA ALA A 495 6.84 13.97 -20.92
C ALA A 495 7.03 14.81 -19.65
N ALA A 496 6.87 14.20 -18.47
CA ALA A 496 7.22 14.81 -17.18
C ALA A 496 8.74 14.88 -16.98
N TRP A 497 9.47 13.98 -17.63
CA TRP A 497 10.92 13.94 -17.66
C TRP A 497 11.49 15.02 -18.59
N ARG A 498 12.22 15.99 -18.04
CA ARG A 498 13.06 16.91 -18.82
C ARG A 498 14.50 16.44 -18.66
N PRO A 499 15.21 16.05 -19.74
CA PRO A 499 16.61 15.68 -19.64
C PRO A 499 17.41 16.93 -19.28
N THR A 500 17.79 17.05 -18.02
CA THR A 500 18.73 18.07 -17.54
C THR A 500 20.16 17.56 -17.77
N GLY A 501 20.58 17.57 -19.04
CA GLY A 501 21.95 17.24 -19.44
C GLY A 501 22.25 15.75 -19.59
N GLU A 502 23.41 15.46 -20.18
CA GLU A 502 23.90 14.09 -20.45
C GLU A 502 24.13 13.33 -19.14
N ASP A 503 23.11 12.62 -18.67
CA ASP A 503 23.20 11.71 -17.54
C ASP A 503 23.69 10.33 -18.01
N PRO A 504 24.86 9.84 -17.58
CA PRO A 504 25.40 8.54 -17.97
C PRO A 504 24.49 7.35 -17.62
N LEU A 505 23.50 7.48 -16.73
CA LEU A 505 22.58 6.41 -16.34
C LEU A 505 21.35 6.29 -17.26
N SER A 506 20.99 7.34 -18.00
CA SER A 506 19.96 7.26 -19.04
C SER A 506 20.39 6.36 -20.21
N LYS A 507 21.70 6.22 -20.45
CA LYS A 507 22.28 5.21 -21.35
C LYS A 507 22.13 3.77 -20.83
N LEU A 508 22.12 3.54 -19.52
CA LEU A 508 22.13 2.20 -18.93
C LEU A 508 20.85 1.39 -19.23
N ILE A 509 19.69 2.05 -19.24
CA ILE A 509 18.38 1.40 -19.41
C ILE A 509 18.12 1.06 -20.88
N ILE A 510 18.59 1.91 -21.79
CA ILE A 510 18.53 1.68 -23.24
C ILE A 510 19.58 0.64 -23.63
N GLU A 511 20.81 0.74 -23.12
CA GLU A 511 21.87 -0.24 -23.39
C GLU A 511 21.57 -1.62 -22.80
N TRP A 512 20.98 -1.75 -21.61
CA TRP A 512 20.71 -3.07 -21.01
C TRP A 512 19.78 -3.93 -21.86
N ARG A 513 18.74 -3.30 -22.42
CA ARG A 513 17.70 -3.98 -23.22
C ARG A 513 18.26 -4.59 -24.50
N ASP A 514 19.34 -4.01 -25.03
CA ASP A 514 20.01 -4.40 -26.27
C ASP A 514 21.44 -4.97 -26.06
N ALA A 515 21.89 -5.09 -24.80
CA ALA A 515 23.26 -5.48 -24.47
C ALA A 515 23.46 -7.00 -24.43
N ALA A 516 24.59 -7.45 -24.98
CA ALA A 516 25.05 -8.82 -24.83
C ALA A 516 25.31 -9.18 -23.34
N PRO A 517 25.17 -10.46 -22.95
CA PRO A 517 25.24 -10.90 -21.55
C PRO A 517 26.50 -10.48 -20.76
N ALA A 518 27.63 -10.27 -21.45
CA ALA A 518 28.87 -9.80 -20.84
C ALA A 518 28.80 -8.33 -20.38
N ARG A 519 28.12 -7.48 -21.16
CA ARG A 519 27.94 -6.05 -20.83
C ARG A 519 26.93 -5.86 -19.69
N GLN A 520 25.87 -6.67 -19.66
CA GLN A 520 24.93 -6.69 -18.53
C GLN A 520 25.61 -7.11 -17.21
N ALA A 521 26.54 -8.08 -17.24
CA ALA A 521 27.30 -8.49 -16.07
C ALA A 521 28.23 -7.39 -15.53
N GLN A 522 28.80 -6.57 -16.43
CA GLN A 522 29.62 -5.41 -16.06
C GLN A 522 28.77 -4.31 -15.40
N LEU A 523 27.60 -3.99 -15.96
CA LEU A 523 26.66 -3.02 -15.38
C LEU A 523 26.18 -3.44 -13.98
N LEU A 524 25.90 -4.73 -13.77
CA LEU A 524 25.61 -5.30 -12.45
C LEU A 524 26.77 -5.14 -11.47
N ALA A 525 28.01 -5.34 -11.92
CA ALA A 525 29.19 -5.15 -11.07
C ALA A 525 29.37 -3.68 -10.67
N GLU A 526 29.07 -2.74 -11.57
CA GLU A 526 29.11 -1.30 -11.32
C GLU A 526 28.03 -0.88 -10.30
N ILE A 527 26.79 -1.35 -10.44
CA ILE A 527 25.70 -1.12 -9.47
C ILE A 527 26.08 -1.68 -8.09
N ARG A 528 26.60 -2.92 -8.04
CA ARG A 528 27.05 -3.56 -6.79
C ARG A 528 28.23 -2.84 -6.15
N ALA A 529 29.16 -2.33 -6.95
CA ALA A 529 30.29 -1.54 -6.46
C ALA A 529 29.85 -0.18 -5.90
N ALA A 530 28.83 0.45 -6.51
CA ALA A 530 28.22 1.66 -5.98
C ALA A 530 27.51 1.40 -4.63
N GLY A 531 26.74 0.31 -4.52
CA GLY A 531 26.11 -0.10 -3.26
C GLY A 531 27.11 -0.42 -2.15
N LYS A 532 28.25 -1.04 -2.46
CA LYS A 532 29.30 -1.37 -1.47
C LYS A 532 30.10 -0.17 -0.95
N LYS A 533 30.10 0.97 -1.64
CA LYS A 533 30.80 2.19 -1.19
C LYS A 533 29.97 3.06 -0.24
N ILE A 534 28.69 2.72 -0.04
CA ILE A 534 27.72 3.53 0.71
C ILE A 534 27.38 2.91 2.08
N ASN A 535 27.89 1.71 2.39
CA ASN A 535 27.82 1.09 3.72
C ASN A 535 29.05 1.37 4.57
#